data_AF-A0A927IQL1-F1
#
_entry.id   AF-A0A927IQL1-F1
#
_cell.length_a   1.000
_cell.length_b   1.000
_cell.length_c   1.000
_cell.angle_alpha   90.00
_cell.angle_beta   90.00
_cell.angle_gamma   90.00
#
_symmetry.space_group_name_H-M   'P 1'
#
loop_
_entity.id
_entity.type
_entity.pdbx_description
1 polymer ?
#
loop_
_entity_poly.entity_id
_entity_poly.type
_entity_poly.pdbx_seq_one_letter_code
_entity_poly.pdbx_strand_id
1 'polypeptide(L)' 'MTPATWRSLPVGVRVVVRRIRDDDPAPDEPPYTDVLGELLTVGDDGVLVRTRHGDVHVPAADIVLSKQVPPAPTRRPR' A
#
# COMPACT_ATOMS: atom_id res chain seq x y z
N MET A 1 -10.60 -13.02 -12.73
CA MET A 1 -10.49 -11.63 -12.24
C MET A 1 -9.04 -11.21 -12.45
N THR A 2 -8.76 -10.30 -13.37
CA THR A 2 -7.41 -9.73 -13.53
C THR A 2 -7.04 -9.04 -12.21
N PRO A 3 -5.85 -9.28 -11.63
CA PRO A 3 -5.45 -8.55 -10.43
C PRO A 3 -5.51 -7.05 -10.72
N ALA A 4 -6.11 -6.28 -9.80
CA ALA A 4 -6.13 -4.84 -9.91
C ALA A 4 -4.69 -4.33 -9.91
N THR A 5 -4.29 -3.71 -11.02
CA THR A 5 -3.00 -3.02 -11.10
C THR A 5 -3.12 -1.71 -10.34
N TRP A 6 -2.09 -1.37 -9.56
CA TRP A 6 -2.09 -0.16 -8.73
C TRP A 6 -2.35 1.11 -9.57
N ARG A 7 -1.98 1.10 -10.85
CA ARG A 7 -2.22 2.17 -11.83
C ARG A 7 -3.69 2.50 -12.06
N SER A 8 -4.60 1.54 -11.86
CA SER A 8 -6.03 1.74 -12.09
C SER A 8 -6.82 1.90 -10.79
N LEU A 9 -6.15 1.95 -9.63
CA LEU A 9 -6.84 2.11 -8.36
C LEU A 9 -7.35 3.56 -8.21
N PRO A 10 -8.60 3.75 -7.79
CA PRO A 10 -9.15 5.10 -7.59
C PRO A 10 -8.53 5.76 -6.36
N VAL A 11 -8.14 7.03 -6.50
CA VAL A 11 -7.73 7.88 -5.37
C VAL A 11 -8.91 8.08 -4.40
N GLY A 12 -8.60 8.23 -3.11
CA GLY A 12 -9.57 8.41 -2.03
C GLY A 12 -10.13 7.10 -1.46
N VAL A 13 -9.69 5.94 -1.95
CA VAL A 13 -10.09 4.64 -1.39
C VAL A 13 -9.02 4.06 -0.48
N ARG A 14 -9.47 3.20 0.45
CA ARG A 14 -8.55 2.44 1.29
C ARG A 14 -7.93 1.31 0.49
N VAL A 15 -6.60 1.25 0.49
CA VAL A 15 -5.81 0.26 -0.24
C VAL A 15 -4.81 -0.42 0.69
N VAL A 16 -4.41 -1.63 0.31
CA VAL A 16 -3.15 -2.21 0.75
C VAL A 16 -2.22 -2.33 -0.45
N VAL A 17 -0.97 -1.90 -0.27
CA VAL A 17 0.11 -1.97 -1.25
C VAL A 17 1.24 -2.76 -0.62
N ARG A 18 1.52 -3.95 -1.14
CA ARG A 18 2.69 -4.72 -0.78
C ARG A 18 3.90 -4.18 -1.52
N ARG A 19 4.95 -3.84 -0.80
CA ARG A 19 6.21 -3.34 -1.34
C ARG A 19 7.41 -4.18 -0.96
N ILE A 20 8.46 -4.09 -1.76
CA ILE A 20 9.81 -4.51 -1.36
C ILE A 20 10.27 -3.61 -0.22
N ARG A 21 10.91 -4.24 0.76
CA ARG A 21 11.50 -3.56 1.91
C ARG A 21 12.72 -2.73 1.50
N ASP A 22 12.84 -1.56 2.11
CA ASP A 22 13.96 -0.63 1.93
C ASP A 22 15.14 -0.91 2.87
N ASP A 23 14.92 -1.73 3.90
CA ASP A 23 15.99 -2.30 4.70
C ASP A 23 16.55 -3.60 4.08
N ASP A 24 17.75 -4.00 4.51
CA ASP A 24 18.39 -5.26 4.13
C ASP A 24 17.95 -6.36 5.12
N PRO A 25 16.83 -7.07 4.86
CA PRO A 25 16.31 -8.05 5.80
C PRO A 25 17.32 -9.19 5.99
N ALA A 26 17.38 -9.75 7.20
CA ALA A 26 18.17 -10.95 7.45
C ALA A 26 17.73 -12.10 6.50
N PRO A 27 18.59 -13.10 6.22
CA PRO A 27 18.29 -14.18 5.25
C PRO A 27 16.97 -14.94 5.50
N ASP A 28 16.53 -15.01 6.76
CA ASP A 28 15.30 -15.70 7.18
C ASP A 28 14.08 -14.76 7.31
N GLU A 29 14.23 -13.47 6.99
CA GLU A 29 13.15 -12.48 7.04
C GLU A 29 12.51 -12.23 5.66
N PRO A 30 11.16 -12.11 5.57
CA PRO A 30 10.52 -11.80 4.30
C PRO A 30 10.91 -10.41 3.77
N PRO A 31 11.28 -10.27 2.48
CA PRO A 31 11.71 -9.00 1.89
C PRO A 31 10.54 -8.06 1.54
N TYR A 32 9.35 -8.33 2.06
CA TYR A 32 8.13 -7.60 1.71
C TYR A 32 7.46 -7.02 2.94
N THR A 33 6.89 -5.84 2.79
CA THR A 33 6.05 -5.20 3.81
C THR A 33 4.82 -4.58 3.18
N ASP A 34 3.78 -4.37 3.97
CA ASP A 34 2.49 -3.86 3.50
C ASP A 34 2.26 -2.42 3.97
N VAL A 35 1.94 -1.54 3.03
CA VAL A 35 1.50 -0.16 3.28
C VAL A 35 -0.03 -0.12 3.18
N LEU A 36 -0.69 0.23 4.29
CA LEU A 36 -2.14 0.24 4.41
C LEU A 36 -2.64 1.63 4.76
N GLY A 37 -3.53 2.18 3.93
CA GLY A 37 -4.03 3.54 4.12
C GLY A 37 -4.95 4.00 3.00
N GLU A 38 -5.20 5.30 2.96
CA GLU A 38 -5.94 5.95 1.89
C GLU A 38 -5.00 6.29 0.73
N LEU A 39 -5.38 5.92 -0.49
CA LEU A 39 -4.62 6.25 -1.69
C LEU A 39 -4.82 7.72 -2.05
N LEU A 40 -3.75 8.52 -2.00
CA LEU A 40 -3.80 9.96 -2.29
C LEU A 40 -3.45 10.27 -3.75
N THR A 41 -2.49 9.55 -4.32
CA THR A 41 -2.03 9.76 -5.69
C THR A 41 -1.66 8.44 -6.36
N VAL A 42 -1.80 8.41 -7.68
CA VAL A 42 -1.29 7.38 -8.58
C VAL A 42 -0.61 8.10 -9.73
N GLY A 43 0.64 7.73 -10.03
CA GLY A 43 1.41 8.33 -11.13
C GLY A 43 2.52 7.40 -11.60
N ASP A 44 3.34 7.88 -12.53
CA ASP A 44 4.41 7.07 -13.14
C ASP A 44 5.46 6.64 -12.12
N ASP A 45 5.75 7.49 -11.12
CA ASP A 45 6.74 7.23 -10.07
C ASP A 45 6.22 6.30 -8.95
N GLY A 46 4.92 5.98 -8.94
CA GLY A 46 4.30 5.08 -7.97
C GLY A 46 3.02 5.64 -7.35
N VAL A 47 2.86 5.40 -6.04
CA VAL A 47 1.66 5.80 -5.29
C VAL A 47 2.01 6.50 -3.98
N LEU A 48 1.19 7.47 -3.58
CA LEU A 48 1.24 8.06 -2.24
C LEU A 48 0.07 7.53 -1.41
N VAL A 49 0.37 6.98 -0.23
CA VAL A 49 -0.64 6.42 0.67
C VAL A 49 -0.60 7.13 2.02
N ARG A 50 -1.72 7.69 2.46
CA ARG A 50 -1.89 8.23 3.80
C ARG A 50 -2.14 7.11 4.79
N THR A 51 -1.13 6.79 5.59
CA THR A 51 -1.24 5.77 6.65
C THR A 51 -1.60 6.41 7.98
N ARG A 52 -1.86 5.59 9.00
CA ARG A 52 -2.06 6.07 10.39
C ARG A 52 -0.81 6.73 11.00
N HIS A 53 0.36 6.50 10.42
CA HIS A 53 1.66 6.98 10.92
C HIS A 53 2.24 8.10 10.07
N GLY A 54 1.50 8.60 9.08
CA GLY A 54 1.95 9.59 8.11
C GLY A 54 1.83 9.09 6.67
N ASP A 55 2.20 9.97 5.74
CA ASP A 55 2.17 9.67 4.32
C ASP A 55 3.39 8.86 3.91
N VAL A 56 3.17 7.81 3.11
CA VAL A 56 4.21 6.91 2.61
C VAL A 56 4.15 6.89 1.09
N HIS A 57 5.25 7.30 0.46
CA HIS A 57 5.43 7.09 -0.97
C HIS A 57 5.94 5.67 -1.22
N VAL A 58 5.30 4.95 -2.14
CA VAL A 58 5.75 3.63 -2.60
C VAL A 58 6.17 3.75 -4.06
N PRO A 59 7.49 3.65 -4.35
CA PRO A 59 7.99 3.72 -5.72
C PRO A 59 7.40 2.63 -6.60
N ALA A 60 7.13 2.95 -7.87
CA ALA A 60 6.56 1.99 -8.83
C ALA A 60 7.38 0.68 -8.95
N ALA A 61 8.71 0.77 -8.83
CA ALA A 61 9.62 -0.37 -8.90
C ALA A 61 9.47 -1.33 -7.70
N ASP A 62 8.99 -0.84 -6.56
CA ASP A 62 8.89 -1.61 -5.34
C ASP A 62 7.51 -2.24 -5.16
N ILE A 63 6.50 -1.84 -5.94
CA ILE A 63 5.12 -2.35 -5.80
C ILE A 63 5.03 -3.78 -6.32
N VAL A 64 4.75 -4.71 -5.41
CA VAL A 64 4.61 -6.14 -5.72
C VAL A 64 3.15 -6.50 -5.95
N LEU A 65 2.26 -6.04 -5.08
CA LEU A 65 0.81 -6.31 -5.15
C LEU A 65 0.03 -5.11 -4.61
N SER A 66 -1.17 -4.93 -5.13
CA SER A 66 -2.10 -3.91 -4.62
C SER A 66 -3.53 -4.42 -4.67
N LYS A 67 -4.34 -3.99 -3.70
CA LYS A 67 -5.79 -4.14 -3.79
C LYS A 67 -6.51 -3.05 -3.01
N GLN A 68 -7.67 -2.65 -3.50
CA GLN A 68 -8.65 -1.96 -2.69
C GLN A 68 -9.11 -2.87 -1.55
N VAL A 69 -9.26 -2.31 -0.37
CA VAL A 69 -9.78 -3.02 0.81
C VAL A 69 -11.04 -2.32 1.32
N PRO A 70 -11.92 -3.02 2.05
CA PRO A 70 -13.06 -2.38 2.68
C PRO A 70 -12.64 -1.23 3.59
N PRO A 71 -13.54 -0.24 3.82
CA PRO A 71 -13.33 0.81 4.81
C PRO A 71 -12.87 0.25 6.16
N ALA A 72 -12.12 1.06 6.92
CA ALA A 72 -11.68 0.63 8.24
C ALA A 72 -12.90 0.29 9.12
N PRO A 73 -12.91 -0.86 9.82
CA PRO A 73 -14.02 -1.21 10.68
C PRO A 73 -14.20 -0.17 11.79
N THR A 74 -15.47 0.07 12.15
CA THR A 74 -15.81 0.95 13.27
C THR A 74 -15.09 0.49 14.53
N ARG A 75 -14.36 1.41 15.18
CA ARG A 75 -13.66 1.10 16.44
C ARG A 75 -14.68 0.72 17.51
N ARG A 76 -14.47 -0.43 18.16
CA ARG A 76 -15.27 -0.83 19.32
C ARG A 76 -14.82 0.01 20.55
N PRO A 77 -15.74 0.56 21.35
CA PRO A 77 -15.37 1.14 22.64
C PRO A 77 -14.70 0.06 23.50
N ARG A 78 -13.66 0.46 24.24
CA ARG A 78 -12.88 -0.44 25.09
C ARG A 78 -13.63 -0.78 26.36
#